data_AF-A0A2Z6ESV5-F1
#
_entry.id   AF-A0A2Z6ESV5-F1
#
_cell.length_a   1.000
_cell.length_b   1.000
_cell.length_c   1.000
_cell.angle_alpha   90.00
_cell.angle_beta   90.00
_cell.angle_gamma   90.00
#
_symmetry.space_group_name_H-M   'P 1'
#
loop_
_entity.id
_entity.type
_entity.pdbx_description
1 polymer ?
#
loop_
_entity_poly.entity_id
_entity_poly.type
_entity_poly.pdbx_seq_one_letter_code
_entity_poly.pdbx_strand_id
1 'polypeptide(L)'
;MYSVHQNIIKHKVGLLNLATELGNVSRACKVMGFSRDTFYRYQTAVETGGVDALIDANRRKPNLRNCVEEATEIAVADFALEQPAFGQVRVSNELRKRGIFVSPSGVRSVWLRRDLESFKKRLSALEKHIAATGAYFSLS
;
A
#
# COMPACT_ATOMS: atom_id res chain seq x y z
N MET A 1 3.80 -7.21 13.16
CA MET A 1 4.23 -7.65 11.81
C MET A 1 5.69 -7.24 11.47
N TYR A 2 6.55 -6.90 12.45
CA TYR A 2 7.92 -6.43 12.18
C TYR A 2 8.97 -7.55 11.96
N SER A 3 8.75 -8.75 12.52
CA SER A 3 9.74 -9.83 12.51
C SER A 3 10.06 -10.40 11.12
N VAL A 4 9.06 -10.51 10.24
CA VAL A 4 9.25 -11.08 8.89
C VAL A 4 10.10 -10.17 8.01
N HIS A 5 9.86 -8.85 8.03
CA HIS A 5 10.65 -7.88 7.28
C HIS A 5 12.11 -7.89 7.73
N GLN A 6 12.38 -7.96 9.04
CA GLN A 6 13.76 -8.03 9.55
C GLN A 6 14.49 -9.29 9.10
N ASN A 7 13.82 -10.45 9.11
CA ASN A 7 14.44 -11.70 8.63
C ASN A 7 14.75 -11.68 7.13
N ILE A 8 13.86 -11.09 6.32
CA ILE A 8 14.09 -10.91 4.88
C ILE A 8 15.30 -9.99 4.63
N ILE A 9 15.42 -8.89 5.38
CA ILE A 9 16.55 -7.96 5.24
C ILE A 9 17.86 -8.65 5.59
N LYS A 10 17.92 -9.34 6.74
CA LYS A 10 19.11 -10.09 7.16
C LYS A 10 19.59 -11.08 6.11
N HIS A 11 18.66 -11.80 5.49
CA HIS A 11 19.00 -12.78 4.45
C HIS A 11 19.55 -12.12 3.17
N LYS A 12 19.05 -10.94 2.79
CA LYS A 12 19.54 -10.19 1.62
C LYS A 12 20.91 -9.57 1.87
N VAL A 13 21.10 -8.96 3.04
CA VAL A 13 22.39 -8.40 3.46
C VAL A 13 23.44 -9.51 3.61
N GLY A 14 23.04 -10.67 4.13
CA GLY A 14 23.88 -11.85 4.22
C GLY A 14 24.47 -12.29 2.88
N LEU A 15 23.71 -12.20 1.79
CA LEU A 15 24.21 -12.52 0.44
C LEU A 15 25.35 -11.58 0.00
N LEU A 16 25.18 -10.27 0.24
CA LEU A 16 26.19 -9.28 -0.12
C LEU A 16 27.46 -9.46 0.72
N ASN A 17 27.31 -9.70 2.02
CA ASN A 17 28.44 -9.94 2.93
C ASN A 17 29.18 -11.23 2.56
N LEU A 18 28.46 -12.31 2.28
CA LEU A 18 29.06 -13.60 1.90
C LEU A 18 29.85 -13.49 0.58
N ALA A 19 29.37 -12.71 -0.37
CA ALA A 19 30.09 -12.47 -1.62
C ALA A 19 31.41 -11.72 -1.39
N THR A 20 31.41 -10.74 -0.47
CA THR A 20 32.60 -9.99 -0.06
C THR A 20 33.61 -10.89 0.65
N GLU A 21 33.16 -11.70 1.62
CA GLU A 21 34.02 -12.63 2.36
C GLU A 21 34.65 -13.70 1.45
N LEU A 22 33.88 -14.24 0.49
CA LEU A 22 34.37 -15.24 -0.45
C LEU A 22 35.16 -14.67 -1.62
N GLY A 23 35.08 -13.35 -1.86
CA GLY A 23 35.57 -12.71 -3.09
C GLY A 23 34.95 -13.28 -4.38
N ASN A 24 33.81 -13.99 -4.29
CA ASN A 24 33.21 -14.72 -5.39
C ASN A 24 31.68 -14.73 -5.34
N VAL A 25 31.08 -13.90 -6.18
CA VAL A 25 29.63 -13.73 -6.31
C VAL A 25 28.93 -15.04 -6.70
N SER A 26 29.49 -15.79 -7.66
CA SER A 26 28.86 -17.02 -8.15
C SER A 26 28.78 -18.09 -7.07
N ARG A 27 29.83 -18.21 -6.25
CA ARG A 27 29.86 -19.15 -5.12
C ARG A 27 28.90 -18.73 -4.02
N ALA A 28 28.88 -17.45 -3.64
CA ALA A 28 27.93 -16.93 -2.65
C ALA A 28 26.46 -17.16 -3.07
N CYS A 29 26.14 -16.86 -4.34
CA CYS A 29 24.81 -17.10 -4.91
C CYS A 29 24.41 -18.58 -4.86
N LYS A 30 25.34 -19.50 -5.19
CA LYS A 30 25.09 -20.95 -5.15
C LYS A 30 24.84 -21.44 -3.72
N VAL A 31 25.59 -20.93 -2.74
CA VAL A 31 25.46 -21.31 -1.32
C VAL A 31 24.13 -20.83 -0.73
N MET A 32 23.71 -19.59 -1.06
CA MET A 32 22.48 -19.01 -0.52
C MET A 32 21.22 -19.24 -1.36
N GLY A 33 21.33 -19.94 -2.49
CA GLY A 33 20.21 -20.26 -3.37
C GLY A 33 19.65 -19.08 -4.16
N PHE A 34 20.47 -18.07 -4.47
CA PHE A 34 20.08 -16.91 -5.28
C PHE A 34 20.61 -17.00 -6.70
N SER A 35 19.94 -16.32 -7.63
CA SER A 35 20.49 -16.06 -8.95
C SER A 35 21.53 -14.94 -8.90
N ARG A 36 22.50 -14.98 -9.82
CA ARG A 36 23.47 -13.89 -10.00
C ARG A 36 22.79 -12.56 -10.35
N ASP A 37 21.66 -12.60 -11.07
CA ASP A 37 20.84 -11.41 -11.35
C ASP A 37 20.32 -10.75 -10.07
N THR A 38 19.84 -11.55 -9.10
CA THR A 38 19.34 -11.05 -7.81
C THR A 38 20.44 -10.34 -7.02
N PHE A 39 21.67 -10.87 -7.09
CA PHE A 39 22.82 -10.23 -6.45
C PHE A 39 23.05 -8.83 -6.98
N TYR A 40 23.15 -8.66 -8.31
CA TYR A 40 23.40 -7.35 -8.89
C TYR A 40 22.26 -6.37 -8.63
N ARG A 41 21.00 -6.84 -8.63
CA ARG A 41 19.87 -5.99 -8.24
C ARG A 41 19.97 -5.48 -6.80
N TYR A 42 20.41 -6.32 -5.86
CA TYR A 42 20.63 -5.91 -4.47
C TYR A 42 21.83 -5.00 -4.32
N GLN A 43 22.93 -5.27 -5.03
CA GLN A 43 24.11 -4.42 -5.05
C GLN A 43 23.74 -3.00 -5.51
N THR A 44 23.09 -2.88 -6.67
CA THR A 44 22.65 -1.58 -7.21
C THR A 44 21.68 -0.86 -6.28
N ALA A 45 20.77 -1.60 -5.62
CA ALA A 45 19.86 -1.01 -4.63
C ALA A 45 20.62 -0.43 -3.43
N VAL A 46 21.61 -1.14 -2.90
CA VAL A 46 22.45 -0.67 -1.79
C VAL A 46 23.33 0.50 -2.20
N GLU A 47 23.91 0.48 -3.39
CA GLU A 47 24.71 1.58 -3.92
C GLU A 47 23.88 2.86 -4.10
N THR A 48 22.60 2.74 -4.47
CA THR A 48 21.72 3.90 -4.72
C THR A 48 21.07 4.44 -3.45
N GLY A 49 20.66 3.57 -2.52
CA GLY A 49 19.81 3.95 -1.38
C GLY A 49 20.14 3.24 -0.07
N GLY A 50 21.33 2.67 0.05
CA GLY A 50 21.79 1.98 1.25
C GLY A 50 21.01 0.69 1.55
N VAL A 51 21.20 0.16 2.76
CA VAL A 51 20.59 -1.11 3.18
C VAL A 51 19.06 -1.03 3.21
N ASP A 52 18.50 0.15 3.49
CA ASP A 52 17.05 0.37 3.54
C ASP A 52 16.37 0.19 2.17
N ALA A 53 17.08 0.46 1.07
CA ALA A 53 16.57 0.22 -0.29
C ALA A 53 16.30 -1.28 -0.58
N LEU A 54 16.93 -2.20 0.15
CA LEU A 54 16.65 -3.64 0.04
C LEU A 54 15.25 -4.01 0.55
N ILE A 55 14.63 -3.16 1.37
CA ILE A 55 13.26 -3.31 1.85
C ILE A 55 12.30 -3.03 0.69
N ASP A 56 12.50 -1.91 0.00
CA ASP A 56 11.59 -1.37 -1.00
C ASP A 56 11.63 -2.10 -2.35
N ALA A 57 12.74 -2.77 -2.68
CA ALA A 57 12.92 -3.47 -3.96
C ALA A 57 11.83 -4.52 -4.29
N ASN A 58 11.11 -5.04 -3.28
CA ASN A 58 10.04 -6.01 -3.45
C ASN A 58 8.62 -5.45 -3.31
N ARG A 59 8.45 -4.16 -2.99
CA ARG A 59 7.11 -3.58 -2.90
C ARG A 59 6.60 -3.33 -4.31
N ARG A 60 5.60 -4.11 -4.75
CA ARG A 60 4.88 -3.84 -6.01
C ARG A 60 4.37 -2.40 -5.97
N LYS A 61 4.86 -1.57 -6.89
CA LYS A 61 4.34 -0.21 -7.07
C LYS A 61 2.88 -0.30 -7.54
N PRO A 62 1.96 0.53 -7.00
CA PRO A 62 0.60 0.62 -7.51
C PRO A 62 0.63 0.88 -9.02
N ASN A 63 -0.13 0.10 -9.79
CA ASN A 63 -0.23 0.32 -11.23
C ASN A 63 -1.16 1.52 -11.50
N LEU A 64 -0.62 2.59 -12.09
CA LEU A 64 -1.36 3.80 -12.44
C LEU A 64 -2.59 3.50 -13.32
N ARG A 65 -2.51 2.47 -14.18
CA ARG A 65 -3.63 2.06 -15.05
C ARG A 65 -4.82 1.47 -14.29
N ASN A 66 -4.58 1.02 -13.06
CA ASN A 66 -5.61 0.53 -12.15
C ASN A 66 -6.01 1.62 -11.12
N CYS A 67 -5.46 2.83 -11.25
CA CYS A 67 -5.82 3.94 -10.39
C CYS A 67 -7.18 4.47 -10.87
N VAL A 68 -8.13 4.47 -9.94
CA VAL A 68 -9.37 5.22 -10.11
C VAL A 68 -8.99 6.69 -10.25
N GLU A 69 -9.67 7.43 -11.13
CA GLU A 69 -9.46 8.87 -11.30
C GLU A 69 -9.52 9.57 -9.93
N GLU A 70 -8.61 10.53 -9.71
CA GLU A 70 -8.50 11.21 -8.42
C GLU A 70 -9.83 11.83 -7.96
N ALA A 71 -10.59 12.43 -8.89
CA ALA A 71 -11.92 12.97 -8.62
C ALA A 71 -12.90 11.90 -8.10
N THR A 72 -12.87 10.70 -8.68
CA THR A 72 -13.71 9.58 -8.22
C THR A 72 -13.22 9.05 -6.88
N GLU A 73 -11.91 9.03 -6.63
CA GLU A 73 -11.34 8.62 -5.35
C GLU A 73 -11.73 9.57 -4.21
N ILE A 74 -11.69 10.88 -4.45
CA ILE A 74 -12.14 11.92 -3.52
C ILE A 74 -13.62 11.75 -3.23
N ALA A 75 -14.46 11.64 -4.27
CA ALA A 75 -15.90 11.47 -4.08
C ALA A 75 -16.28 10.22 -3.27
N VAL A 76 -15.55 9.11 -3.45
CA VAL A 76 -15.75 7.90 -2.63
C VAL A 76 -15.33 8.11 -1.18
N ALA A 77 -14.26 8.88 -0.93
CA ALA A 77 -13.79 9.19 0.42
C ALA A 77 -14.75 10.15 1.15
N ASP A 78 -15.21 11.20 0.47
CA ASP A 78 -16.17 12.16 1.02
C ASP A 78 -17.49 11.47 1.34
N PHE A 79 -17.98 10.63 0.44
CA PHE A 79 -19.20 9.85 0.67
C PHE A 79 -19.05 8.88 1.87
N ALA A 80 -17.85 8.36 2.12
CA ALA A 80 -17.59 7.51 3.28
C ALA A 80 -17.63 8.30 4.61
N LEU A 81 -17.40 9.61 4.58
CA LEU A 81 -17.60 10.50 5.74
C LEU A 81 -19.07 10.91 5.89
N GLU A 82 -19.76 11.23 4.78
CA GLU A 82 -21.19 11.56 4.78
C GLU A 82 -22.04 10.40 5.34
N GLN A 83 -21.75 9.17 4.88
CA GLN A 83 -22.55 7.98 5.18
C GLN A 83 -21.66 6.78 5.54
N PRO A 84 -21.01 6.79 6.71
CA PRO A 84 -20.06 5.74 7.11
C PRO A 84 -20.72 4.36 7.21
N ALA A 85 -22.02 4.29 7.47
CA ALA A 85 -22.77 3.05 7.60
C ALA A 85 -22.98 2.30 6.27
N PHE A 86 -22.86 2.96 5.12
CA PHE A 86 -23.22 2.34 3.84
C PHE A 86 -22.18 1.33 3.38
N GLY A 87 -22.63 0.17 2.89
CA GLY A 87 -21.75 -0.82 2.27
C GLY A 87 -21.28 -0.40 0.87
N GLN A 88 -20.22 -1.05 0.37
CA GLN A 88 -19.61 -0.76 -0.93
C GLN A 88 -20.59 -0.75 -2.12
N VAL A 89 -21.62 -1.62 -2.09
CA VAL A 89 -22.66 -1.70 -3.14
C VAL A 89 -23.58 -0.48 -3.09
N ARG A 90 -24.01 -0.08 -1.89
CA ARG A 90 -24.89 1.08 -1.70
C ARG A 90 -24.17 2.37 -2.11
N VAL A 91 -22.91 2.52 -1.71
CA VAL A 91 -22.06 3.67 -2.09
C VAL A 91 -21.89 3.76 -3.61
N SER A 92 -21.59 2.64 -4.28
CA SER A 92 -21.49 2.58 -5.74
C SER A 92 -22.79 3.02 -6.43
N ASN A 93 -23.95 2.59 -5.93
CA ASN A 93 -25.26 3.00 -6.49
C ASN A 93 -25.57 4.47 -6.25
N GLU A 94 -25.28 5.02 -5.07
CA GLU A 94 -25.51 6.43 -4.76
C GLU A 94 -24.58 7.34 -5.57
N LEU A 95 -23.31 6.96 -5.73
CA LEU A 95 -22.37 7.68 -6.60
C LEU A 95 -22.82 7.65 -8.06
N ARG A 96 -23.40 6.54 -8.51
CA ARG A 96 -23.96 6.43 -9.86
C ARG A 96 -25.09 7.44 -10.10
N LYS A 97 -25.94 7.71 -9.09
CA LYS A 97 -26.97 8.75 -9.17
C LYS A 97 -26.38 10.15 -9.26
N ARG A 98 -25.18 10.38 -8.69
CA ARG A 98 -24.40 11.62 -8.80
C ARG A 98 -23.58 11.71 -10.10
N GLY A 99 -23.76 10.76 -11.04
CA GLY A 99 -23.03 10.74 -12.31
C GLY A 99 -21.63 10.12 -12.23
N ILE A 100 -21.23 9.56 -11.08
CA ILE A 100 -19.91 8.97 -10.85
C ILE A 100 -20.01 7.45 -10.97
N PHE A 101 -19.36 6.89 -11.99
CA PHE A 101 -19.41 5.47 -12.28
C PHE A 101 -18.22 4.74 -11.64
N VAL A 102 -18.45 4.10 -10.50
CA VAL A 102 -17.46 3.26 -9.82
C VAL A 102 -18.08 1.93 -9.43
N SER A 103 -17.36 0.82 -9.64
CA SER A 103 -17.83 -0.50 -9.24
C SER A 103 -17.74 -0.69 -7.71
N PRO A 104 -18.55 -1.57 -7.09
CA PRO A 104 -18.44 -1.86 -5.66
C PRO A 104 -17.03 -2.34 -5.24
N SER A 105 -16.36 -3.10 -6.11
CA SER A 105 -14.96 -3.51 -5.90
C SER A 105 -14.00 -2.32 -5.98
N GLY A 106 -14.24 -1.37 -6.89
CA GLY A 106 -13.47 -0.13 -6.97
C GLY A 106 -13.61 0.72 -5.70
N VAL A 107 -14.82 0.84 -5.16
CA VAL A 107 -15.08 1.49 -3.86
C VAL A 107 -14.25 0.83 -2.75
N ARG A 108 -14.26 -0.50 -2.67
CA ARG A 108 -13.46 -1.24 -1.68
C ARG A 108 -11.95 -0.99 -1.86
N SER A 109 -11.46 -0.98 -3.09
CA SER A 109 -10.05 -0.70 -3.38
C SER A 109 -9.65 0.73 -3.01
N VAL A 110 -10.54 1.71 -3.16
CA VAL A 110 -10.32 3.08 -2.66
C VAL A 110 -10.25 3.07 -1.13
N TRP A 111 -11.19 2.41 -0.45
CA TRP A 111 -11.19 2.34 1.01
C TRP A 111 -9.93 1.69 1.58
N LEU A 112 -9.44 0.60 0.98
CA LEU A 112 -8.19 -0.04 1.41
C LEU A 112 -6.97 0.88 1.27
N ARG A 113 -6.97 1.77 0.28
CA ARG A 113 -5.88 2.73 0.06
C ARG A 113 -5.95 3.92 1.02
N ARG A 114 -7.16 4.29 1.45
CA ARG A 114 -7.43 5.44 2.33
C ARG A 114 -7.63 5.07 3.81
N ASP A 115 -7.43 3.81 4.18
CA ASP A 115 -7.67 3.28 5.53
C ASP A 115 -9.13 3.42 6.00
N LEU A 116 -10.09 3.16 5.11
CA LEU A 116 -11.54 3.29 5.32
C LEU A 116 -12.29 1.96 5.14
N GLU A 117 -11.60 0.82 5.19
CA GLU A 117 -12.17 -0.48 4.78
C GLU A 117 -13.18 -1.07 5.76
N SER A 118 -13.23 -0.56 6.99
CA SER A 118 -14.17 -0.99 8.02
C SER A 118 -15.09 0.15 8.44
N PHE A 119 -16.27 -0.20 8.95
CA PHE A 119 -17.18 0.79 9.54
C PHE A 119 -16.51 1.57 10.68
N LYS A 120 -15.78 0.88 11.57
CA LYS A 120 -15.04 1.50 12.68
C LYS A 120 -14.04 2.54 12.19
N LYS A 121 -13.30 2.24 11.11
CA LYS A 121 -12.32 3.16 10.54
C LYS A 121 -13.00 4.38 9.89
N ARG A 122 -14.11 4.17 9.18
CA ARG A 122 -14.91 5.27 8.60
C ARG A 122 -15.52 6.15 9.68
N LEU A 123 -16.03 5.56 10.77
CA LEU A 123 -16.53 6.30 11.92
C LEU A 123 -15.42 7.11 12.60
N SER A 124 -14.24 6.52 12.81
CA SER A 124 -13.10 7.23 13.38
C SER A 124 -12.60 8.36 12.47
N ALA A 125 -12.65 8.17 11.14
CA ALA A 125 -12.34 9.23 10.18
C ALA A 125 -13.35 10.39 10.26
N LEU A 126 -14.64 10.07 10.42
CA LEU A 126 -15.69 11.06 10.64
C LEU A 126 -15.49 11.82 11.96
N GLU A 127 -15.22 11.13 13.07
CA GLU A 127 -14.93 11.75 14.36
C GLU A 127 -13.76 12.74 14.27
N LYS A 128 -12.67 12.35 13.60
CA LYS A 128 -11.51 13.22 13.35
C LYS A 128 -11.89 14.43 12.49
N HIS A 129 -12.71 14.23 11.47
CA HIS A 129 -13.17 15.30 10.60
C HIS A 129 -14.05 16.31 11.35
N ILE A 130 -14.96 15.83 12.20
CA ILE A 130 -15.81 16.66 13.06
C ILE A 130 -14.95 17.42 14.07
N ALA A 131 -13.98 16.77 14.72
CA ALA A 131 -13.08 17.42 15.67
C ALA A 131 -12.23 18.53 15.03
N ALA A 132 -11.84 18.36 13.76
CA ALA A 132 -11.07 19.37 13.02
C ALA A 132 -11.93 20.54 12.51
N THR A 133 -13.17 20.27 12.09
CA THR A 133 -14.02 21.24 11.38
C THR A 133 -15.08 21.89 12.28
N GLY A 134 -15.43 21.26 13.41
CA GLY A 134 -16.53 21.67 14.27
C GLY A 134 -17.93 21.50 13.67
N ALA A 135 -18.02 20.90 12.48
CA ALA A 135 -19.28 20.72 11.74
C ALA A 135 -20.01 19.46 12.21
N TYR A 136 -21.27 19.62 12.64
CA TYR A 136 -22.17 18.51 12.93
C TYR A 136 -22.98 18.17 11.67
N PHE A 137 -22.77 16.98 11.11
CA PHE A 137 -23.67 16.44 10.10
C PHE A 137 -24.83 15.73 10.81
N SER A 138 -26.02 16.34 10.77
CA SER A 138 -27.23 15.69 11.26
C SER A 138 -27.54 14.48 10.37
N LEU A 139 -27.39 13.27 10.93
CA LEU A 139 -27.84 12.04 10.29
C LEU A 139 -29.38 12.08 10.20
N SER A 140 -29.92 12.39 9.02
CA SER A 140 -31.34 12.28 8.69
C SER A 140 -31.65 10.92 8.07
#